data_AF-A0A3D4QPM4-F1
#
_entry.id   AF-A0A3D4QPM4-F1
#
_cell.length_a   1.000
_cell.length_b   1.000
_cell.length_c   1.000
_cell.angle_alpha   90.00
_cell.angle_beta   90.00
_cell.angle_gamma   90.00
#
_symmetry.space_group_name_H-M   'P 1'
#
loop_
_entity.id
_entity.type
_entity.pdbx_description
1 polymer ?
#
loop_
_entity_poly.entity_id
_entity_poly.type
_entity_poly.pdbx_seq_one_letter_code
_entity_poly.pdbx_strand_id
1 'polypeptide(L)'
;LWRKIRKGLSAGRVQSVATKVICEREKEIQDFKPEEYWTLKGDFYSEKTTKPAPGSLFEASLDTVKKKKLEPKSKEEIDKILADLEKASFQIDKIQKSQRKRKAPAPFITSTLQQEASRKLNFSTKKTMMLAQQLYEGVDVKGEGSLALVSYIRTDSTRVSSEAQDAAITNIMNLYGKEYIPANPNVYNSKKGAQDAHEAVRPTYLEWTPDRLKDSLKRDQLRLYRLIYERFLASQMTPARYEILTFYISGGDYTFKASGSRKTFPGYTIVYMEGNDDESNEKDVKLPPLKEGEKLILKEWKPEQHFTQPPPRYTEASLVRAMEDMGIGRPSTYSPTISTILSRGYVDREGRTLFPTELGQIVNDLMTEYFPDIMDYQFTADMEEKLDSVEEGKIEWRKILTDFYGPFSNYLEHADQSIEKIEVQDEVSDVICEKCGSNMVIKMGRYGKFLACPNFPDCRNTRPIVEEVDVSCPKCSASIVVRKSKRGRKFYGCEKYPECDFVSWDLPVKEKCPDCSSFMVQKSSRTASTTVKCTNKECGYTREIEEVDAE
;
A
#
# COMPACT_ATOMS: atom_id res chain seq x y z
N LEU A 1 -29.11 -11.89 -8.10
CA LEU A 1 -28.79 -10.96 -6.99
C LEU A 1 -29.98 -10.13 -6.47
N TRP A 2 -30.60 -9.22 -7.21
CA TRP A 2 -31.65 -8.35 -6.61
C TRP A 2 -32.86 -9.08 -6.06
N ARG A 3 -33.41 -10.04 -6.81
CA ARG A 3 -34.52 -10.89 -6.34
C ARG A 3 -34.14 -11.79 -5.16
N LYS A 4 -32.86 -12.13 -5.05
CA LYS A 4 -32.36 -13.19 -4.17
C LYS A 4 -31.65 -12.68 -2.91
N ILE A 5 -31.18 -11.42 -2.91
CA ILE A 5 -30.43 -10.82 -1.80
C ILE A 5 -31.03 -9.44 -1.48
N ARG A 6 -30.60 -8.37 -2.18
CA ARG A 6 -31.15 -7.02 -2.03
C ARG A 6 -31.00 -6.17 -3.29
N LYS A 7 -31.79 -5.11 -3.40
CA LYS A 7 -31.70 -4.13 -4.49
C LYS A 7 -30.37 -3.36 -4.44
N GLY A 8 -29.89 -2.89 -5.59
CA GLY A 8 -28.69 -2.05 -5.69
C GLY A 8 -27.36 -2.81 -5.77
N LEU A 9 -27.38 -4.14 -5.73
CA LEU A 9 -26.21 -4.99 -5.97
C LEU A 9 -25.84 -5.07 -7.45
N SER A 10 -24.60 -5.46 -7.76
CA SER A 10 -24.15 -5.73 -9.13
C SER A 10 -23.23 -6.95 -9.18
N ALA A 11 -23.38 -7.79 -10.20
CA ALA A 11 -22.42 -8.84 -10.54
C ALA A 11 -21.74 -8.45 -11.87
N GLY A 12 -20.47 -8.79 -12.02
CA GLY A 12 -19.75 -8.54 -13.25
C GLY A 12 -18.45 -9.32 -13.25
N ARG A 13 -18.06 -9.86 -14.40
CA ARG A 13 -16.92 -10.78 -14.56
C ARG A 13 -15.68 -10.33 -13.76
N VAL A 14 -15.20 -9.11 -14.01
CA VAL A 14 -13.99 -8.59 -13.35
C VAL A 14 -14.23 -8.16 -11.89
N GLN A 15 -15.37 -7.52 -11.58
CA GLN A 15 -15.63 -7.03 -10.21
C GLN A 15 -15.94 -8.14 -9.21
N SER A 16 -16.62 -9.20 -9.65
CA SER A 16 -16.93 -10.36 -8.82
C SER A 16 -15.64 -11.12 -8.50
N VAL A 17 -14.78 -11.31 -9.50
CA VAL A 17 -13.46 -11.92 -9.32
C VAL A 17 -12.54 -11.06 -8.43
N ALA A 18 -12.53 -9.74 -8.57
CA ALA A 18 -11.77 -8.86 -7.67
C ALA A 18 -12.28 -8.94 -6.21
N THR A 19 -13.59 -9.12 -6.02
CA THR A 19 -14.18 -9.36 -4.70
C THR A 19 -13.74 -10.72 -4.15
N LYS A 20 -13.73 -11.76 -4.99
CA LYS A 20 -13.26 -13.11 -4.66
C LYS A 20 -11.81 -13.11 -4.17
N VAL A 21 -10.91 -12.43 -4.86
CA VAL A 21 -9.49 -12.31 -4.46
C VAL A 21 -9.35 -11.76 -3.04
N ILE A 22 -10.20 -10.80 -2.65
CA ILE A 22 -10.18 -10.24 -1.28
C ILE A 22 -10.80 -11.22 -0.28
N CYS A 23 -11.88 -11.91 -0.63
CA CYS A 23 -12.52 -12.91 0.24
C CYS A 23 -11.59 -14.10 0.49
N GLU A 24 -10.90 -14.60 -0.54
CA GLU A 24 -9.92 -15.69 -0.40
C GLU A 24 -8.73 -15.27 0.47
N ARG A 25 -8.21 -14.06 0.33
CA ARG A 25 -7.17 -13.54 1.24
C ARG A 25 -7.66 -13.48 2.69
N GLU A 26 -8.90 -13.06 2.92
CA GLU A 26 -9.45 -13.03 4.27
C GLU A 26 -9.56 -14.44 4.85
N LYS A 27 -9.98 -15.42 4.04
CA LYS A 27 -10.01 -16.83 4.43
C LYS A 27 -8.61 -17.37 4.72
N GLU A 28 -7.62 -17.06 3.88
CA GLU A 28 -6.21 -17.42 4.14
C GLU A 28 -5.73 -16.89 5.49
N ILE A 29 -6.12 -15.66 5.86
CA ILE A 29 -5.76 -15.06 7.15
C ILE A 29 -6.49 -15.76 8.31
N GLN A 30 -7.77 -16.07 8.16
CA GLN A 30 -8.58 -16.74 9.18
C GLN A 30 -8.14 -18.18 9.43
N ASP A 31 -7.76 -18.91 8.37
CA ASP A 31 -7.30 -20.29 8.43
C ASP A 31 -5.81 -20.40 8.83
N PHE A 32 -5.09 -19.27 8.85
CA PHE A 32 -3.66 -19.23 9.18
C PHE A 32 -3.41 -19.58 10.64
N LYS A 33 -2.50 -20.54 10.85
CA LYS A 33 -2.01 -20.92 12.18
C LYS A 33 -0.57 -20.44 12.33
N PRO A 34 -0.30 -19.42 13.17
CA PRO A 34 1.06 -18.97 13.40
C PRO A 34 1.94 -20.10 13.93
N GLU A 35 3.11 -20.27 13.32
CA GLU A 35 4.14 -21.19 13.74
C GLU A 35 5.22 -20.41 14.48
N GLU A 36 5.61 -20.91 15.65
CA GLU A 36 6.70 -20.35 16.43
C GLU A 36 8.05 -20.62 15.75
N TYR A 37 8.91 -19.61 15.73
CA TYR A 37 10.31 -19.76 15.41
C TYR A 37 11.14 -18.75 16.20
N TRP A 38 12.42 -19.03 16.34
CA TRP A 38 13.34 -18.17 17.06
C TRP A 38 14.47 -17.72 16.15
N THR A 39 14.95 -16.51 16.39
CA THR A 39 16.22 -16.05 15.84
C THR A 39 17.20 -15.80 16.98
N LEU A 40 18.43 -16.23 16.79
CA LEU A 40 19.52 -15.90 17.70
C LEU A 40 20.47 -14.93 17.01
N LYS A 41 20.64 -13.75 17.60
CA LYS A 41 21.66 -12.78 17.18
C LYS A 41 22.66 -12.55 18.29
N GLY A 42 23.90 -12.26 17.93
CA GLY A 42 24.96 -11.90 18.87
C GLY A 42 25.60 -10.58 18.48
N ASP A 43 25.92 -9.76 19.49
CA ASP A 43 26.70 -8.54 19.31
C ASP A 43 28.19 -8.86 19.50
N PHE A 44 28.97 -8.75 18.42
CA PHE A 44 30.38 -9.09 18.38
C PHE A 44 31.27 -7.86 18.22
N TYR A 45 32.48 -7.93 18.75
CA TYR A 45 33.55 -6.96 18.50
C TYR A 45 34.92 -7.63 18.50
N SER A 46 35.94 -6.97 17.96
CA SER A 46 37.29 -7.53 17.88
C SER A 46 37.95 -7.65 19.26
N GLU A 47 38.59 -8.78 19.54
CA GLU A 47 39.39 -9.00 20.76
C GLU A 47 40.57 -8.02 20.87
N LYS A 48 41.02 -7.42 19.75
CA LYS A 48 42.07 -6.39 19.74
C LYS A 48 41.64 -5.06 20.35
N THR A 49 40.33 -4.87 20.57
CA THR A 49 39.79 -3.65 21.20
C THR A 49 39.44 -3.93 22.66
N THR A 50 39.99 -3.15 23.58
CA THR A 50 39.78 -3.32 25.03
C THR A 50 38.35 -3.02 25.48
N LYS A 51 37.62 -2.19 24.74
CA LYS A 51 36.17 -1.95 24.86
C LYS A 51 35.59 -1.66 23.46
N PRO A 52 34.31 -1.98 23.21
CA PRO A 52 33.68 -1.62 21.94
C PRO A 52 33.64 -0.09 21.79
N ALA A 53 34.39 0.42 20.82
CA ALA A 53 34.33 1.81 20.40
C ALA A 53 33.05 2.05 19.56
N PRO A 54 32.58 3.31 19.41
CA PRO A 54 31.48 3.62 18.49
C PRO A 54 31.77 3.06 17.08
N GLY A 55 30.93 2.13 16.62
CA GLY A 55 31.06 1.50 15.30
C GLY A 55 31.96 0.25 15.23
N SER A 56 32.51 -0.24 16.36
CA SER A 56 33.24 -1.53 16.39
C SER A 56 32.36 -2.73 16.76
N LEU A 57 31.21 -2.48 17.39
CA LEU A 57 30.20 -3.49 17.70
C LEU A 57 29.35 -3.74 16.45
N PHE A 58 29.08 -5.00 16.14
CA PHE A 58 28.21 -5.38 15.04
C PHE A 58 27.40 -6.62 15.39
N GLU A 59 26.18 -6.67 14.87
CA GLU A 59 25.25 -7.78 15.09
C GLU A 59 25.46 -8.86 14.02
N ALA A 60 25.49 -10.14 14.43
CA ALA A 60 25.51 -11.28 13.54
C ALA A 60 24.42 -12.28 13.92
N SER A 61 23.68 -12.77 12.92
CA SER A 61 22.60 -13.73 13.11
C SER A 61 23.10 -15.16 12.94
N LEU A 62 22.58 -16.09 13.74
CA LEU A 62 22.81 -17.52 13.57
C LEU A 62 22.36 -17.95 12.17
N ASP A 63 23.23 -18.67 11.45
CA ASP A 63 22.97 -19.08 10.07
C ASP A 63 22.88 -20.60 9.94
N THR A 64 23.91 -21.32 10.38
CA THR A 64 24.01 -22.78 10.22
C THR A 64 24.59 -23.47 11.44
N VAL A 65 24.29 -24.76 11.56
CA VAL A 65 24.98 -25.71 12.45
C VAL A 65 25.53 -26.85 11.60
N LYS A 66 26.80 -27.22 11.75
CA LYS A 66 27.47 -28.26 10.94
C LYS A 66 27.22 -28.07 9.43
N LYS A 67 27.23 -26.80 8.96
CA LYS A 67 26.99 -26.36 7.58
C LYS A 67 25.58 -26.64 7.02
N LYS A 68 24.60 -26.92 7.88
CA LYS A 68 23.17 -27.02 7.50
C LYS A 68 22.40 -25.83 8.06
N LYS A 69 21.48 -25.29 7.26
CA LYS A 69 20.60 -24.19 7.70
C LYS A 69 19.86 -24.60 8.96
N LEU A 70 19.89 -23.72 9.96
CA LEU A 70 19.24 -23.94 11.25
C LEU A 70 18.22 -22.82 11.46
N GLU A 71 16.98 -23.22 11.76
CA GLU A 71 15.90 -22.34 12.16
C GLU A 71 15.30 -22.95 13.44
N PRO A 72 15.70 -22.44 14.62
CA PRO A 72 15.22 -22.97 15.89
C PRO A 72 13.71 -22.77 16.02
N LYS A 73 12.99 -23.83 16.41
CA LYS A 73 11.51 -23.83 16.46
C LYS A 73 10.93 -23.70 17.86
N SER A 74 11.77 -23.76 18.89
CA SER A 74 11.31 -23.63 20.27
C SER A 74 12.38 -23.04 21.18
N LYS A 75 11.95 -22.62 22.37
CA LYS A 75 12.85 -22.12 23.40
C LYS A 75 13.87 -23.18 23.86
N GLU A 76 13.47 -24.44 23.96
CA GLU A 76 14.37 -25.53 24.38
C GLU A 76 15.51 -25.75 23.37
N GLU A 77 15.26 -25.54 22.07
CA GLU A 77 16.30 -25.58 21.05
C GLU A 77 17.28 -24.41 21.21
N ILE A 78 16.78 -23.19 21.45
CA ILE A 78 17.60 -22.01 21.71
C ILE A 78 18.44 -22.19 22.98
N ASP A 79 17.86 -22.69 24.06
CA ASP A 79 18.57 -22.89 25.33
C ASP A 79 19.71 -23.91 25.17
N LYS A 80 19.50 -24.97 24.37
CA LYS A 80 20.57 -25.92 24.00
C LYS A 80 21.68 -25.26 23.18
N ILE A 81 21.31 -24.45 22.18
CA ILE A 81 22.28 -23.73 21.35
C ILE A 81 23.10 -22.75 22.21
N LEU A 82 22.46 -22.02 23.11
CA LEU A 82 23.13 -21.11 24.03
C LEU A 82 24.09 -21.85 24.97
N ALA A 83 23.67 -23.01 25.51
CA ALA A 83 24.52 -23.85 26.35
C ALA A 83 25.76 -24.37 25.60
N ASP A 84 25.60 -24.81 24.34
CA ASP A 84 26.74 -25.22 23.51
C ASP A 84 27.71 -24.05 23.22
N LEU A 85 27.19 -22.82 23.14
CA LEU A 85 27.95 -21.62 22.83
C LEU A 85 28.66 -20.98 24.03
N GLU A 86 28.30 -21.32 25.27
CA GLU A 86 28.91 -20.73 26.49
C GLU A 86 30.44 -20.85 26.53
N LYS A 87 30.98 -21.94 25.98
CA LYS A 87 32.42 -22.23 25.94
C LYS A 87 33.04 -22.04 24.55
N ALA A 88 32.26 -21.55 23.59
CA ALA A 88 32.73 -21.35 22.23
C ALA A 88 33.63 -20.11 22.15
N SER A 89 34.73 -20.24 21.40
CA SER A 89 35.53 -19.10 20.95
C SER A 89 35.04 -18.63 19.58
N PHE A 90 34.93 -17.33 19.38
CA PHE A 90 34.46 -16.75 18.12
C PHE A 90 35.62 -16.21 17.30
N GLN A 91 35.58 -16.43 15.99
CA GLN A 91 36.52 -15.81 15.05
C GLN A 91 35.88 -15.61 13.69
N ILE A 92 36.43 -14.69 12.90
CA ILE A 92 36.07 -14.54 11.49
C ILE A 92 36.63 -15.73 10.72
N ASP A 93 35.74 -16.62 10.28
CA ASP A 93 36.10 -17.75 9.40
C ASP A 93 36.34 -17.28 7.97
N LYS A 94 35.45 -16.41 7.46
CA LYS A 94 35.50 -15.93 6.09
C LYS A 94 34.93 -14.52 5.95
N ILE A 95 35.57 -13.70 5.12
CA ILE A 95 35.03 -12.40 4.69
C ILE A 95 34.73 -12.46 3.20
N GLN A 96 33.45 -12.41 2.86
CA GLN A 96 33.03 -12.34 1.46
C GLN A 96 32.75 -10.90 1.07
N LYS A 97 33.45 -10.43 0.03
CA LYS A 97 33.19 -9.14 -0.63
C LYS A 97 32.48 -9.39 -1.95
N SER A 98 31.39 -8.68 -2.19
CA SER A 98 30.71 -8.70 -3.48
C SER A 98 30.24 -7.31 -3.86
N GLN A 99 29.95 -7.12 -5.14
CA GLN A 99 29.32 -5.90 -5.64
C GLN A 99 27.92 -6.22 -6.13
N ARG A 100 26.96 -5.41 -5.72
CA ARG A 100 25.57 -5.49 -6.20
C ARG A 100 25.23 -4.23 -6.97
N LYS A 101 24.64 -4.43 -8.15
CA LYS A 101 24.03 -3.35 -8.94
C LYS A 101 22.52 -3.41 -8.76
N ARG A 102 21.89 -2.29 -8.43
CA ARG A 102 20.44 -2.15 -8.44
C ARG A 102 20.05 -1.35 -9.67
N LYS A 103 19.33 -1.99 -10.60
CA LYS A 103 18.87 -1.32 -11.82
C LYS A 103 17.76 -0.32 -11.49
N ALA A 104 17.69 0.75 -12.28
CA ALA A 104 16.59 1.68 -12.20
C ALA A 104 15.28 0.98 -12.58
N PRO A 105 14.17 1.32 -11.93
CA PRO A 105 12.90 0.71 -12.23
C PRO A 105 12.32 1.29 -13.54
N ALA A 106 11.48 0.51 -14.23
CA ALA A 106 10.92 0.90 -15.53
C ALA A 106 10.06 2.17 -15.44
N PRO A 107 9.91 2.94 -16.53
CA PRO A 107 8.90 4.00 -16.63
C PRO A 107 7.51 3.53 -16.18
N PHE A 108 6.66 4.46 -15.77
CA PHE A 108 5.34 4.07 -15.28
C PHE A 108 4.46 3.47 -16.38
N ILE A 109 3.74 2.42 -16.00
CA ILE A 109 2.50 1.98 -16.63
C ILE A 109 1.35 2.34 -15.68
N THR A 110 0.10 2.13 -16.09
CA THR A 110 -1.06 2.50 -15.27
C THR A 110 -1.05 1.81 -13.91
N SER A 111 -0.73 0.52 -13.86
CA SER A 111 -0.70 -0.26 -12.62
C SER A 111 0.40 0.22 -11.67
N THR A 112 1.63 0.41 -12.16
CA THR A 112 2.77 0.86 -11.34
C THR A 112 2.63 2.31 -10.89
N LEU A 113 1.99 3.16 -11.70
CA LEU A 113 1.63 4.53 -11.28
C LEU A 113 0.63 4.52 -10.13
N GLN A 114 -0.43 3.69 -10.23
CA GLN A 114 -1.41 3.56 -9.16
C GLN A 114 -0.80 3.03 -7.87
N GLN A 115 0.10 2.03 -7.98
CA GLN A 115 0.82 1.47 -6.83
C GLN A 115 1.71 2.52 -6.15
N GLU A 116 2.58 3.19 -6.89
CA GLU A 116 3.52 4.16 -6.29
C GLU A 116 2.81 5.42 -5.80
N ALA A 117 1.73 5.86 -6.44
CA ALA A 117 0.91 6.97 -5.95
C ALA A 117 0.20 6.62 -4.63
N SER A 118 -0.24 5.37 -4.45
CA SER A 118 -0.77 4.90 -3.17
C SER A 118 0.32 4.90 -2.10
N ARG A 119 1.47 4.26 -2.36
CA ARG A 119 2.58 4.14 -1.40
C ARG A 119 3.16 5.49 -0.98
N LYS A 120 3.57 6.31 -1.95
CA LYS A 120 4.29 7.56 -1.72
C LYS A 120 3.40 8.77 -1.49
N LEU A 121 2.22 8.80 -2.12
CA LEU A 121 1.35 9.97 -2.08
C LEU A 121 0.10 9.80 -1.23
N ASN A 122 -0.21 8.57 -0.81
CA ASN A 122 -1.44 8.18 -0.13
C ASN A 122 -2.69 8.49 -0.97
N PHE A 123 -2.59 8.28 -2.28
CA PHE A 123 -3.71 8.50 -3.21
C PHE A 123 -4.42 7.18 -3.51
N SER A 124 -5.75 7.19 -3.49
CA SER A 124 -6.53 6.08 -4.02
C SER A 124 -6.34 5.98 -5.54
N THR A 125 -6.57 4.80 -6.10
CA THR A 125 -6.53 4.55 -7.55
C THR A 125 -7.39 5.55 -8.31
N LYS A 126 -8.61 5.82 -7.80
CA LYS A 126 -9.54 6.81 -8.38
C LYS A 126 -8.96 8.23 -8.40
N LYS A 127 -8.33 8.65 -7.31
CA LYS A 127 -7.72 9.99 -7.23
C LYS A 127 -6.51 10.09 -8.16
N THR A 128 -5.67 9.07 -8.19
CA THR A 128 -4.50 8.99 -9.09
C THR A 128 -4.94 9.13 -10.54
N MET A 129 -5.92 8.34 -10.99
CA MET A 129 -6.39 8.39 -12.38
C MET A 129 -7.08 9.71 -12.72
N MET A 130 -7.85 10.30 -11.81
CA MET A 130 -8.44 11.62 -12.01
C MET A 130 -7.39 12.72 -12.20
N LEU A 131 -6.34 12.72 -11.37
CA LEU A 131 -5.26 13.71 -11.46
C LEU A 131 -4.39 13.48 -12.71
N ALA A 132 -4.07 12.22 -13.03
CA ALA A 132 -3.34 11.85 -14.23
C ALA A 132 -4.12 12.27 -15.49
N GLN A 133 -5.46 12.11 -15.50
CA GLN A 133 -6.31 12.54 -16.62
C GLN A 133 -6.21 14.04 -16.84
N GLN A 134 -6.26 14.84 -15.77
CA GLN A 134 -6.08 16.29 -15.87
C GLN A 134 -4.71 16.65 -16.44
N LEU A 135 -3.64 15.99 -15.99
CA LEU A 135 -2.29 16.23 -16.51
C LEU A 135 -2.15 15.85 -18.00
N TYR A 136 -2.89 14.84 -18.45
CA TYR A 136 -2.91 14.39 -19.84
C TYR A 136 -3.75 15.30 -20.75
N GLU A 137 -4.97 15.66 -20.34
CA GLU A 137 -5.88 16.52 -21.12
C GLU A 137 -5.40 17.97 -21.21
N GLY A 138 -4.69 18.43 -20.18
CA GLY A 138 -4.11 19.76 -20.12
C GLY A 138 -4.43 20.48 -18.83
N VAL A 139 -3.46 21.26 -18.35
CA VAL A 139 -3.57 22.15 -17.21
C VAL A 139 -3.04 23.53 -17.55
N ASP A 140 -3.63 24.58 -16.99
CA ASP A 140 -3.19 25.95 -17.22
C ASP A 140 -1.81 26.17 -16.61
N VAL A 141 -0.81 26.44 -17.46
CA VAL A 141 0.56 26.79 -17.08
C VAL A 141 0.75 28.29 -17.29
N LYS A 142 1.20 28.97 -16.23
CA LYS A 142 1.39 30.42 -16.22
C LYS A 142 2.37 30.84 -17.31
N GLY A 143 1.89 31.67 -18.25
CA GLY A 143 2.69 32.21 -19.35
C GLY A 143 2.61 31.41 -20.66
N GLU A 144 2.01 30.22 -20.64
CA GLU A 144 1.99 29.30 -21.80
C GLU A 144 0.57 28.89 -22.23
N GLY A 145 -0.40 28.94 -21.30
CA GLY A 145 -1.77 28.47 -21.53
C GLY A 145 -1.93 27.00 -21.13
N SER A 146 -2.90 26.31 -21.73
CA SER A 146 -3.20 24.92 -21.39
C SER A 146 -2.17 23.97 -22.03
N LEU A 147 -1.46 23.21 -21.19
CA LEU A 147 -0.44 22.26 -21.62
C LEU A 147 -0.74 20.85 -21.11
N ALA A 148 -0.66 19.86 -22.02
CA ALA A 148 -0.61 18.44 -21.67
C ALA A 148 0.79 18.10 -21.13
N LEU A 149 0.87 17.76 -19.85
CA LEU A 149 2.14 17.56 -19.15
C LEU A 149 2.62 16.11 -19.16
N VAL A 150 1.73 15.14 -19.39
CA VAL A 150 2.08 13.71 -19.41
C VAL A 150 1.51 13.01 -20.64
N SER A 151 2.14 11.91 -21.05
CA SER A 151 1.64 10.99 -22.07
C SER A 151 0.36 10.27 -21.62
N TYR A 152 -0.23 9.49 -22.52
CA TYR A 152 -1.47 8.77 -22.24
C TYR A 152 -1.34 7.83 -21.04
N ILE A 153 -2.33 7.91 -20.14
CA ILE A 153 -2.23 7.38 -18.77
C ILE A 153 -2.78 5.96 -18.61
N ARG A 154 -3.41 5.41 -19.65
CA ARG A 154 -3.98 4.05 -19.68
C ARG A 154 -3.13 3.20 -20.63
N THR A 155 -2.04 2.68 -20.09
CA THR A 155 -1.01 1.97 -20.83
C THR A 155 -0.47 0.84 -19.97
N ASP A 156 -0.16 -0.27 -20.62
CA ASP A 156 0.57 -1.42 -20.08
C ASP A 156 2.00 -1.50 -20.64
N SER A 157 2.41 -0.50 -21.43
CA SER A 157 3.71 -0.43 -22.08
C SER A 157 4.75 0.34 -21.27
N THR A 158 5.93 -0.25 -21.09
CA THR A 158 7.09 0.49 -20.55
C THR A 158 7.93 1.16 -21.64
N ARG A 159 7.47 1.13 -22.90
CA ARG A 159 8.20 1.66 -24.05
C ARG A 159 8.30 3.18 -24.00
N VAL A 160 9.41 3.70 -24.51
CA VAL A 160 9.71 5.13 -24.61
C VAL A 160 10.22 5.40 -26.03
N SER A 161 9.79 6.49 -26.67
CA SER A 161 10.35 6.90 -27.97
C SER A 161 11.84 7.24 -27.88
N SER A 162 12.57 7.10 -28.99
CA SER A 162 13.97 7.53 -29.07
C SER A 162 14.13 9.01 -28.72
N GLU A 163 13.23 9.86 -29.21
CA GLU A 163 13.22 11.31 -28.93
C GLU A 163 13.13 11.60 -27.42
N ALA A 164 12.27 10.89 -26.70
CA ALA A 164 12.10 11.06 -25.26
C ALA A 164 13.29 10.49 -24.47
N GLN A 165 13.91 9.41 -24.93
CA GLN A 165 15.16 8.89 -24.36
C GLN A 165 16.31 9.88 -24.53
N ASP A 166 16.48 10.45 -25.73
CA ASP A 166 17.53 11.43 -26.03
C ASP A 166 17.35 12.71 -25.19
N ALA A 167 16.11 13.17 -25.05
CA ALA A 167 15.77 14.29 -24.17
C ALA A 167 16.12 13.99 -22.71
N ALA A 168 15.85 12.77 -22.22
CA ALA A 168 16.18 12.35 -20.86
C ALA A 168 17.70 12.28 -20.66
N ILE A 169 18.44 11.69 -21.59
CA ILE A 169 19.91 11.60 -21.55
C ILE A 169 20.53 13.01 -21.50
N THR A 170 20.03 13.93 -22.32
CA THR A 170 20.48 15.34 -22.34
C THR A 170 20.21 16.01 -21.00
N ASN A 171 19.01 15.82 -20.43
CA ASN A 171 18.67 16.37 -19.11
C ASN A 171 19.54 15.78 -17.99
N ILE A 172 19.78 14.47 -18.00
CA ILE A 172 20.66 13.79 -17.02
C ILE A 172 22.09 14.33 -17.14
N MET A 173 22.59 14.51 -18.36
CA MET A 173 23.91 15.08 -18.61
C MET A 173 24.06 16.46 -17.98
N ASN A 174 23.06 17.33 -18.19
CA ASN A 174 23.09 18.71 -17.70
C ASN A 174 22.93 18.82 -16.18
N LEU A 175 22.12 17.95 -15.57
CA LEU A 175 21.80 18.02 -14.15
C LEU A 175 22.76 17.22 -13.25
N TYR A 176 23.21 16.06 -13.72
CA TYR A 176 23.94 15.08 -12.89
C TYR A 176 25.30 14.68 -13.47
N GLY A 177 25.53 14.90 -14.76
CA GLY A 177 26.80 14.61 -15.42
C GLY A 177 26.90 13.22 -16.04
N LYS A 178 28.00 12.99 -16.76
CA LYS A 178 28.21 11.84 -17.66
C LYS A 178 28.15 10.47 -16.95
N GLU A 179 28.54 10.40 -15.68
CA GLU A 179 28.56 9.14 -14.92
C GLU A 179 27.16 8.58 -14.61
N TYR A 180 26.13 9.42 -14.70
CA TYR A 180 24.72 9.02 -14.51
C TYR A 180 24.05 8.54 -15.80
N ILE A 181 24.73 8.63 -16.95
CA ILE A 181 24.23 8.20 -18.26
C ILE A 181 24.69 6.76 -18.52
N PRO A 182 23.79 5.82 -18.81
CA PRO A 182 24.17 4.45 -19.13
C PRO A 182 24.92 4.39 -20.47
N ALA A 183 25.81 3.42 -20.62
CA ALA A 183 26.61 3.26 -21.85
C ALA A 183 25.75 2.99 -23.09
N ASN A 184 24.62 2.32 -22.90
CA ASN A 184 23.55 2.16 -23.89
C ASN A 184 22.24 2.64 -23.26
N PRO A 185 21.31 3.24 -24.03
CA PRO A 185 19.99 3.62 -23.54
C PRO A 185 19.28 2.45 -22.84
N ASN A 186 18.63 2.73 -21.70
CA ASN A 186 17.92 1.70 -20.97
C ASN A 186 16.60 1.38 -21.69
N VAL A 187 16.45 0.13 -22.13
CA VAL A 187 15.22 -0.39 -22.72
C VAL A 187 14.57 -1.38 -21.76
N TYR A 188 13.25 -1.22 -21.58
CA TYR A 188 12.43 -2.05 -20.71
C TYR A 188 11.38 -2.78 -21.54
N ASN A 189 11.33 -4.10 -21.39
CA ASN A 189 10.33 -4.92 -22.06
C ASN A 189 9.01 -4.84 -21.31
N SER A 190 7.92 -4.63 -22.05
CA SER A 190 6.55 -4.76 -21.53
C SER A 190 6.28 -6.21 -21.10
N LYS A 191 5.31 -6.42 -20.21
CA LYS A 191 4.89 -7.76 -19.77
C LYS A 191 4.35 -8.57 -20.95
N LYS A 192 4.45 -9.91 -20.88
CA LYS A 192 3.85 -10.82 -21.86
C LYS A 192 2.32 -10.64 -21.81
N GLY A 193 1.68 -10.43 -22.97
CA GLY A 193 0.23 -10.16 -23.06
C GLY A 193 -0.15 -8.68 -22.93
N ALA A 194 0.82 -7.76 -22.86
CA ALA A 194 0.54 -6.33 -23.00
C ALA A 194 0.04 -6.01 -24.42
N GLN A 195 -0.95 -5.13 -24.53
CA GLN A 195 -1.45 -4.60 -25.80
C GLN A 195 -0.37 -3.76 -26.50
N ASP A 196 0.49 -3.09 -25.71
CA ASP A 196 1.65 -2.29 -26.18
C ASP A 196 1.30 -1.20 -27.21
N ALA A 197 0.03 -0.79 -27.29
CA ALA A 197 -0.48 0.19 -28.24
C ALA A 197 -0.04 1.64 -27.93
N HIS A 198 0.52 1.87 -26.74
CA HIS A 198 0.89 3.19 -26.24
C HIS A 198 2.32 3.19 -25.69
N GLU A 199 2.81 4.37 -25.30
CA GLU A 199 4.06 4.49 -24.54
C GLU A 199 3.81 4.44 -23.05
N ALA A 200 4.89 4.37 -22.27
CA ALA A 200 4.86 4.59 -20.84
C ALA A 200 4.25 5.95 -20.46
N VAL A 201 3.75 6.04 -19.23
CA VAL A 201 3.36 7.30 -18.58
C VAL A 201 4.62 8.08 -18.21
N ARG A 202 4.88 9.17 -18.93
CA ARG A 202 6.07 10.02 -18.79
C ARG A 202 5.70 11.49 -19.01
N PRO A 203 6.56 12.45 -18.62
CA PRO A 203 6.42 13.83 -19.06
C PRO A 203 6.40 13.93 -20.60
N THR A 204 5.57 14.82 -21.13
CA THR A 204 5.60 15.17 -22.56
C THR A 204 6.92 15.86 -22.90
N TYR A 205 7.32 16.81 -22.05
CA TYR A 205 8.58 17.53 -22.17
C TYR A 205 9.28 17.70 -20.81
N LEU A 206 10.61 17.67 -20.80
CA LEU A 206 11.42 17.68 -19.57
C LEU A 206 11.79 19.08 -19.09
N GLU A 207 11.63 20.13 -19.91
CA GLU A 207 11.81 21.52 -19.48
C GLU A 207 10.73 22.00 -18.49
N TRP A 208 9.61 21.27 -18.41
CA TRP A 208 8.54 21.50 -17.43
C TRP A 208 8.87 20.84 -16.10
N THR A 209 9.99 21.21 -15.50
CA THR A 209 10.40 20.62 -14.22
C THR A 209 9.32 20.84 -13.14
N PRO A 210 9.18 19.92 -12.18
CA PRO A 210 8.24 20.10 -11.08
C PRO A 210 8.40 21.43 -10.34
N ASP A 211 9.62 21.97 -10.25
CA ASP A 211 9.87 23.25 -9.59
C ASP A 211 9.34 24.44 -10.41
N ARG A 212 9.45 24.41 -11.74
CA ARG A 212 8.88 25.42 -12.64
C ARG A 212 7.34 25.44 -12.60
N LEU A 213 6.73 24.28 -12.38
CA LEU A 213 5.28 24.10 -12.36
C LEU A 213 4.63 24.38 -11.00
N LYS A 214 5.43 24.67 -9.97
CA LYS A 214 4.95 24.79 -8.58
C LYS A 214 3.82 25.81 -8.39
N ASP A 215 3.89 26.93 -9.10
CA ASP A 215 2.92 28.02 -9.00
C ASP A 215 1.73 27.86 -9.96
N SER A 216 1.79 26.90 -10.90
CA SER A 216 0.71 26.63 -11.86
C SER A 216 -0.16 25.44 -11.43
N LEU A 217 0.45 24.41 -10.84
CA LEU A 217 -0.26 23.18 -10.46
C LEU A 217 -0.81 23.21 -9.05
N LYS A 218 -2.00 22.61 -8.88
CA LYS A 218 -2.53 22.32 -7.54
C LYS A 218 -1.60 21.32 -6.84
N ARG A 219 -1.53 21.40 -5.51
CA ARG A 219 -0.65 20.56 -4.67
C ARG A 219 -0.61 19.08 -5.08
N ASP A 220 -1.76 18.45 -5.29
CA ASP A 220 -1.81 17.02 -5.60
C ASP A 220 -1.50 16.70 -7.07
N GLN A 221 -1.79 17.61 -8.01
CA GLN A 221 -1.34 17.52 -9.41
C GLN A 221 0.18 17.60 -9.45
N LEU A 222 0.77 18.57 -8.76
CA LEU A 222 2.22 18.76 -8.68
C LEU A 222 2.92 17.53 -8.10
N ARG A 223 2.37 16.95 -7.03
CA ARG A 223 2.93 15.74 -6.39
C ARG A 223 2.89 14.54 -7.33
N LEU A 224 1.80 14.33 -8.07
CA LEU A 224 1.70 13.24 -9.03
C LEU A 224 2.61 13.46 -10.24
N TYR A 225 2.65 14.68 -10.76
CA TYR A 225 3.55 15.03 -11.86
C TYR A 225 5.02 14.83 -11.47
N ARG A 226 5.43 15.30 -10.29
CA ARG A 226 6.78 15.07 -9.76
C ARG A 226 7.12 13.59 -9.69
N LEU A 227 6.20 12.76 -9.20
CA LEU A 227 6.38 11.31 -9.15
C LEU A 227 6.64 10.72 -10.55
N ILE A 228 5.83 11.10 -11.54
CA ILE A 228 5.97 10.67 -12.94
C ILE A 228 7.30 11.15 -13.53
N TYR A 229 7.66 12.41 -13.31
CA TYR A 229 8.88 13.04 -13.78
C TYR A 229 10.13 12.33 -13.24
N GLU A 230 10.22 12.18 -11.92
CA GLU A 230 11.36 11.56 -11.25
C GLU A 230 11.50 10.08 -11.64
N ARG A 231 10.39 9.34 -11.76
CA ARG A 231 10.40 7.95 -12.21
C ARG A 231 10.91 7.80 -13.63
N PHE A 232 10.44 8.64 -14.55
CA PHE A 232 10.87 8.61 -15.94
C PHE A 232 12.37 8.94 -16.06
N LEU A 233 12.82 10.02 -15.43
CA LEU A 233 14.23 10.42 -15.48
C LEU A 233 15.13 9.32 -14.88
N ALA A 234 14.77 8.79 -13.71
CA ALA A 234 15.50 7.71 -13.06
C ALA A 234 15.61 6.45 -13.94
N SER A 235 14.56 6.09 -14.68
CA SER A 235 14.58 4.92 -15.58
C SER A 235 15.66 5.01 -16.66
N GLN A 236 16.11 6.22 -17.02
CA GLN A 236 17.12 6.45 -18.04
C GLN A 236 18.53 6.63 -17.45
N MET A 237 18.71 6.45 -16.13
CA MET A 237 19.99 6.62 -15.43
C MET A 237 20.74 5.32 -15.20
N THR A 238 22.02 5.42 -14.84
CA THR A 238 22.86 4.27 -14.46
C THR A 238 22.38 3.58 -13.16
N PRO A 239 22.62 2.26 -13.03
CA PRO A 239 22.34 1.53 -11.79
C PRO A 239 23.06 2.10 -10.57
N ALA A 240 22.41 2.07 -9.41
CA ALA A 240 23.08 2.25 -8.14
C ALA A 240 24.03 1.07 -7.87
N ARG A 241 25.18 1.33 -7.26
CA ARG A 241 26.20 0.31 -6.94
C ARG A 241 26.44 0.28 -5.44
N TYR A 242 26.53 -0.93 -4.93
CA TYR A 242 26.76 -1.22 -3.52
C TYR A 242 27.93 -2.20 -3.41
N GLU A 243 28.79 -1.94 -2.44
CA GLU A 243 29.73 -2.94 -1.93
C GLU A 243 29.04 -3.67 -0.77
N ILE A 244 29.03 -5.00 -0.84
CA ILE A 244 28.47 -5.86 0.19
C ILE A 244 29.63 -6.60 0.85
N LEU A 245 29.68 -6.52 2.17
CA LEU A 245 30.60 -7.26 3.02
C LEU A 245 29.78 -8.24 3.84
N THR A 246 30.15 -9.52 3.80
CA THR A 246 29.54 -10.55 4.64
C THR A 246 30.61 -11.22 5.46
N PHE A 247 30.45 -11.19 6.78
CA PHE A 247 31.29 -11.92 7.72
C PHE A 247 30.62 -13.24 8.06
N TYR A 248 31.37 -14.32 7.95
CA TYR A 248 31.05 -15.62 8.50
C TYR A 248 31.90 -15.82 9.74
N ILE A 249 31.24 -16.02 10.87
CA ILE A 249 31.85 -16.14 12.19
C ILE A 249 31.66 -17.57 12.63
N SER A 250 32.74 -18.27 12.97
CA SER A 250 32.64 -19.60 13.57
C SER A 250 32.52 -19.50 15.09
N GLY A 251 31.73 -20.41 15.67
CA GLY A 251 31.58 -20.57 17.11
C GLY A 251 31.21 -22.02 17.42
N GLY A 252 32.21 -22.85 17.73
CA GLY A 252 32.01 -24.30 17.84
C GLY A 252 31.51 -24.91 16.51
N ASP A 253 30.42 -25.67 16.57
CA ASP A 253 29.75 -26.26 15.40
C ASP A 253 28.84 -25.25 14.65
N TYR A 254 28.69 -24.03 15.16
CA TYR A 254 27.77 -23.01 14.64
C TYR A 254 28.49 -21.98 13.77
N THR A 255 27.76 -21.41 12.83
CA THR A 255 28.20 -20.27 12.02
C THR A 255 27.19 -19.14 12.12
N PHE A 256 27.69 -17.95 12.42
CA PHE A 256 26.92 -16.70 12.42
C PHE A 256 27.28 -15.87 11.20
N LYS A 257 26.32 -15.08 10.73
CA LYS A 257 26.45 -14.25 9.53
C LYS A 257 26.09 -12.81 9.85
N ALA A 258 26.99 -11.90 9.54
CA ALA A 258 26.73 -10.47 9.52
C ALA A 258 26.89 -9.94 8.10
N SER A 259 25.92 -9.18 7.60
CA SER A 259 25.98 -8.57 6.28
C SER A 259 25.88 -7.05 6.40
N GLY A 260 26.89 -6.36 5.84
CA GLY A 260 26.92 -4.92 5.70
C GLY A 260 26.84 -4.53 4.23
N SER A 261 26.23 -3.39 3.96
CA SER A 261 26.21 -2.79 2.63
C SER A 261 26.66 -1.34 2.73
N ARG A 262 27.40 -0.92 1.70
CA ARG A 262 27.80 0.47 1.52
C ARG A 262 27.49 0.89 0.09
N LYS A 263 26.66 1.91 -0.07
CA LYS A 263 26.47 2.57 -1.37
C LYS A 263 27.80 3.17 -1.85
N THR A 264 28.31 2.67 -2.97
CA THR A 264 29.55 3.16 -3.61
C THR A 264 29.26 4.12 -4.74
N PHE A 265 28.08 4.02 -5.37
CA PHE A 265 27.62 4.95 -6.37
C PHE A 265 26.08 5.03 -6.35
N PRO A 266 25.48 6.22 -6.24
CA PRO A 266 24.04 6.32 -6.06
C PRO A 266 23.24 6.06 -7.34
N GLY A 267 23.79 6.30 -8.53
CA GLY A 267 23.09 6.11 -9.80
C GLY A 267 21.71 6.78 -9.81
N TYR A 268 20.70 6.10 -10.34
CA TYR A 268 19.31 6.60 -10.38
C TYR A 268 18.71 6.98 -9.01
N THR A 269 19.26 6.47 -7.89
CA THR A 269 18.69 6.71 -6.55
C THR A 269 18.83 8.14 -6.05
N ILE A 270 19.59 9.00 -6.74
CA ILE A 270 19.61 10.44 -6.47
C ILE A 270 18.29 11.13 -6.87
N VAL A 271 17.54 10.53 -7.81
CA VAL A 271 16.28 11.08 -8.32
C VAL A 271 15.09 10.32 -7.76
N TYR A 272 15.16 8.98 -7.75
CA TYR A 272 14.00 8.16 -7.41
C TYR A 272 14.40 6.87 -6.69
N MET A 273 13.63 6.49 -5.68
CA MET A 273 13.63 5.15 -5.09
C MET A 273 12.19 4.66 -4.98
N GLU A 274 11.91 3.41 -5.35
CA GLU A 274 10.58 2.81 -5.15
C GLU A 274 10.20 2.75 -3.68
N GLY A 275 8.92 2.92 -3.38
CA GLY A 275 8.41 2.54 -2.08
C GLY A 275 8.35 1.02 -1.97
N ASN A 276 8.80 0.47 -0.84
CA ASN A 276 8.47 -0.90 -0.47
C ASN A 276 7.21 -0.88 0.42
N ASP A 277 6.41 -1.95 0.36
CA ASP A 277 5.25 -2.12 1.25
C ASP A 277 5.70 -2.36 2.71
N ASP A 278 6.90 -2.92 2.88
CA ASP A 278 7.63 -2.96 4.16
C ASP A 278 8.66 -1.82 4.18
N GLU A 279 8.67 -1.00 5.24
CA GLU A 279 9.60 0.15 5.41
C GLU A 279 11.09 -0.24 5.60
N SER A 280 11.52 -1.37 5.03
CA SER A 280 12.92 -1.75 4.94
C SER A 280 13.63 -0.96 3.83
N ASN A 281 13.85 0.34 4.06
CA ASN A 281 14.97 0.99 3.38
C ASN A 281 16.24 0.23 3.81
N GLU A 282 16.96 -0.37 2.85
CA GLU A 282 18.29 -0.94 3.08
C GLU A 282 19.18 0.18 3.66
N LYS A 283 19.26 0.24 5.00
CA LYS A 283 20.16 1.17 5.70
C LYS A 283 21.58 0.72 5.41
N ASP A 284 22.48 1.66 5.17
CA ASP A 284 23.91 1.37 5.04
C ASP A 284 24.40 0.79 6.39
N VAL A 285 24.48 -0.53 6.49
CA VAL A 285 25.04 -1.21 7.65
C VAL A 285 26.56 -1.27 7.45
N LYS A 286 27.28 -0.43 8.20
CA LYS A 286 28.75 -0.43 8.18
C LYS A 286 29.26 -1.52 9.12
N LEU A 287 29.96 -2.50 8.55
CA LEU A 287 30.73 -3.47 9.32
C LEU A 287 32.15 -2.94 9.59
N PRO A 288 32.74 -3.24 10.76
CA PRO A 288 34.09 -2.82 11.09
C PRO A 288 35.13 -3.50 10.19
N PRO A 289 36.30 -2.88 9.94
CA PRO A 289 37.35 -3.49 9.14
C PRO A 289 38.04 -4.63 9.92
N LEU A 290 37.68 -5.87 9.62
CA LEU A 290 38.25 -7.08 10.22
C LEU A 290 39.02 -7.90 9.18
N LYS A 291 39.80 -8.89 9.66
CA LYS A 291 40.52 -9.86 8.83
C LYS A 291 40.05 -11.28 9.14
N GLU A 292 40.21 -12.18 8.17
CA GLU A 292 40.01 -13.61 8.40
C GLU A 292 40.97 -14.13 9.47
N GLY A 293 40.49 -15.04 10.31
CA GLY A 293 41.18 -15.54 11.51
C GLY A 293 41.18 -14.58 12.71
N GLU A 294 40.60 -13.38 12.60
CA GLU A 294 40.53 -12.46 13.73
C GLU A 294 39.54 -12.95 14.79
N LYS A 295 40.00 -13.03 16.04
CA LYS A 295 39.19 -13.43 17.19
C LYS A 295 38.22 -12.32 17.60
N LEU A 296 37.04 -12.74 18.01
CA LEU A 296 35.93 -11.88 18.40
C LEU A 296 35.53 -12.17 19.85
N ILE A 297 35.05 -11.12 20.52
CA ILE A 297 34.39 -11.20 21.81
C ILE A 297 32.89 -10.99 21.57
N LEU A 298 32.08 -11.88 22.13
CA LEU A 298 30.65 -11.71 22.26
C LEU A 298 30.36 -10.77 23.43
N LYS A 299 29.57 -9.73 23.18
CA LYS A 299 29.07 -8.83 24.22
C LYS A 299 27.78 -9.36 24.85
N GLU A 300 26.81 -9.72 24.02
CA GLU A 300 25.50 -10.21 24.46
C GLU A 300 24.82 -11.05 23.37
N TRP A 301 24.03 -12.03 23.80
CA TRP A 301 23.09 -12.75 22.95
C TRP A 301 21.71 -12.07 22.98
N LYS A 302 21.03 -12.05 21.84
CA LYS A 302 19.67 -11.56 21.64
C LYS A 302 18.83 -12.68 21.02
N PRO A 303 18.32 -13.62 21.85
CA PRO A 303 17.33 -14.57 21.40
C PRO A 303 15.98 -13.84 21.28
N GLU A 304 15.38 -13.88 20.09
CA GLU A 304 14.09 -13.27 19.81
C GLU A 304 13.12 -14.35 19.39
N GLN A 305 11.98 -14.43 20.08
CA GLN A 305 10.85 -15.26 19.70
C GLN A 305 10.04 -14.54 18.62
N HIS A 306 9.65 -15.28 17.59
CA HIS A 306 8.82 -14.80 16.51
C HIS A 306 7.71 -15.78 16.21
N PHE A 307 6.70 -15.28 15.52
CA PHE A 307 5.64 -16.08 14.95
C PHE A 307 5.50 -15.74 13.48
N THR A 308 5.33 -16.76 12.65
CA THR A 308 4.97 -16.54 11.25
C THR A 308 3.70 -15.70 11.19
N GLN A 309 3.64 -14.78 10.23
CA GLN A 309 2.51 -13.86 10.06
C GLN A 309 1.64 -14.32 8.90
N PRO A 310 0.31 -14.14 8.97
CA PRO A 310 -0.56 -14.42 7.84
C PRO A 310 -0.21 -13.49 6.67
N PRO A 311 -0.60 -13.85 5.44
CA PRO A 311 -0.40 -12.97 4.29
C PRO A 311 -1.10 -11.62 4.53
N PRO A 312 -0.48 -10.48 4.19
CA PRO A 312 -1.08 -9.18 4.45
C PRO A 312 -2.34 -9.00 3.64
N ARG A 313 -3.34 -8.35 4.23
CA ARG A 313 -4.53 -7.90 3.49
C ARG A 313 -4.16 -6.99 2.34
N TYR A 314 -5.05 -6.94 1.34
CA TYR A 314 -4.83 -6.08 0.19
C TYR A 314 -5.02 -4.60 0.54
N THR A 315 -4.18 -3.74 -0.05
CA THR A 315 -4.47 -2.33 -0.26
C THR A 315 -4.99 -2.15 -1.69
N GLU A 316 -5.50 -0.98 -2.06
CA GLU A 316 -5.83 -0.73 -3.47
C GLU A 316 -4.62 -0.97 -4.39
N ALA A 317 -3.40 -0.67 -3.94
CA ALA A 317 -2.18 -0.88 -4.72
C ALA A 317 -1.83 -2.36 -4.90
N SER A 318 -1.80 -3.13 -3.80
CA SER A 318 -1.47 -4.55 -3.89
C SER A 318 -2.58 -5.36 -4.58
N LEU A 319 -3.82 -4.89 -4.55
CA LEU A 319 -4.92 -5.47 -5.34
C LEU A 319 -4.73 -5.21 -6.84
N VAL A 320 -4.38 -3.98 -7.25
CA VAL A 320 -4.06 -3.69 -8.66
C VAL A 320 -2.91 -4.57 -9.15
N ARG A 321 -1.88 -4.75 -8.32
CA ARG A 321 -0.76 -5.64 -8.64
C ARG A 321 -1.22 -7.10 -8.81
N ALA A 322 -2.02 -7.62 -7.87
CA ALA A 322 -2.53 -8.98 -7.94
C ALA A 322 -3.41 -9.19 -9.18
N MET A 323 -4.30 -8.25 -9.48
CA MET A 323 -5.13 -8.27 -10.68
C MET A 323 -4.28 -8.30 -11.96
N GLU A 324 -3.25 -7.45 -12.06
CA GLU A 324 -2.34 -7.44 -13.20
C GLU A 324 -1.54 -8.74 -13.32
N ASP A 325 -0.99 -9.26 -12.23
CA ASP A 325 -0.19 -10.49 -12.22
C ASP A 325 -1.03 -11.73 -12.58
N MET A 326 -2.34 -11.69 -12.29
CA MET A 326 -3.32 -12.72 -12.68
C MET A 326 -3.94 -12.50 -14.07
N GLY A 327 -3.59 -11.42 -14.79
CA GLY A 327 -4.18 -11.09 -16.09
C GLY A 327 -5.64 -10.61 -16.02
N ILE A 328 -6.13 -10.27 -14.83
CA ILE A 328 -7.51 -9.85 -14.57
C ILE A 328 -7.65 -8.34 -14.75
N GLY A 329 -8.44 -7.94 -15.74
CA GLY A 329 -8.65 -6.53 -16.07
C GLY A 329 -7.50 -5.94 -16.90
N ARG A 330 -7.58 -4.62 -17.12
CA ARG A 330 -6.74 -3.84 -18.02
C ARG A 330 -6.49 -2.45 -17.43
N PRO A 331 -5.52 -1.67 -17.94
CA PRO A 331 -5.28 -0.29 -17.51
C PRO A 331 -6.55 0.58 -17.37
N SER A 332 -7.54 0.36 -18.24
CA SER A 332 -8.82 1.06 -18.24
C SER A 332 -9.79 0.61 -17.14
N THR A 333 -9.63 -0.60 -16.58
CA THR A 333 -10.62 -1.23 -15.69
C THR A 333 -10.16 -1.40 -14.25
N TYR A 334 -8.87 -1.27 -13.93
CA TYR A 334 -8.36 -1.40 -12.55
C TYR A 334 -9.08 -0.47 -11.55
N SER A 335 -8.98 0.85 -11.75
CA SER A 335 -9.58 1.83 -10.83
C SER A 335 -11.12 1.80 -10.80
N PRO A 336 -11.83 1.66 -11.95
CA PRO A 336 -13.28 1.47 -11.95
C PRO A 336 -13.73 0.22 -11.20
N THR A 337 -13.03 -0.91 -11.34
CA THR A 337 -13.36 -2.16 -10.65
C THR A 337 -13.29 -1.98 -9.13
N ILE A 338 -12.16 -1.46 -8.63
CA ILE A 338 -11.96 -1.21 -7.19
C ILE A 338 -12.98 -0.20 -6.66
N SER A 339 -13.24 0.87 -7.42
CA SER A 339 -14.26 1.85 -7.07
C SER A 339 -15.65 1.22 -6.96
N THR A 340 -15.94 0.24 -7.82
CA THR A 340 -17.26 -0.39 -7.87
C THR A 340 -17.46 -1.34 -6.68
N ILE A 341 -16.52 -2.24 -6.39
CA ILE A 341 -16.64 -3.17 -5.26
C ILE A 341 -16.76 -2.44 -3.90
N LEU A 342 -16.05 -1.32 -3.75
CA LEU A 342 -16.18 -0.41 -2.61
C LEU A 342 -17.56 0.26 -2.56
N SER A 343 -18.01 0.84 -3.68
CA SER A 343 -19.30 1.56 -3.72
C SER A 343 -20.52 0.66 -3.52
N ARG A 344 -20.41 -0.63 -3.87
CA ARG A 344 -21.45 -1.64 -3.68
C ARG A 344 -21.47 -2.22 -2.27
N GLY A 345 -20.45 -1.91 -1.46
CA GLY A 345 -20.32 -2.41 -0.10
C GLY A 345 -19.96 -3.89 -0.04
N TYR A 346 -19.32 -4.44 -1.08
CA TYR A 346 -18.73 -5.78 -1.02
C TYR A 346 -17.41 -5.79 -0.27
N VAL A 347 -16.72 -4.66 -0.31
CA VAL A 347 -15.44 -4.44 0.33
C VAL A 347 -15.53 -3.13 1.07
N ASP A 348 -15.07 -3.11 2.32
CA ASP A 348 -14.86 -1.90 3.09
C ASP A 348 -13.36 -1.56 3.12
N ARG A 349 -13.07 -0.27 3.33
CA ARG A 349 -11.70 0.22 3.44
C ARG A 349 -11.48 0.86 4.79
N GLU A 350 -10.59 0.27 5.57
CA GLU A 350 -10.12 0.78 6.85
C GLU A 350 -8.67 1.24 6.70
N GLY A 351 -8.42 2.53 6.90
CA GLY A 351 -7.14 3.13 6.53
C GLY A 351 -6.81 2.90 5.05
N ARG A 352 -5.75 2.14 4.78
CA ARG A 352 -5.32 1.73 3.42
C ARG A 352 -5.73 0.31 3.06
N THR A 353 -6.23 -0.45 4.02
CA THR A 353 -6.46 -1.89 3.92
C THR A 353 -7.90 -2.17 3.52
N LEU A 354 -8.09 -3.20 2.68
CA LEU A 354 -9.36 -3.65 2.16
C LEU A 354 -9.81 -4.89 2.92
N PHE A 355 -11.07 -4.89 3.34
CA PHE A 355 -11.71 -5.99 4.07
C PHE A 355 -12.96 -6.43 3.30
N PRO A 356 -13.20 -7.73 3.12
CA PRO A 356 -14.48 -8.18 2.58
C PRO A 356 -15.57 -7.94 3.64
N THR A 357 -16.71 -7.40 3.21
CA THR A 357 -17.88 -7.30 4.09
C THR A 357 -18.61 -8.65 4.13
N GLU A 358 -19.49 -8.85 5.11
CA GLU A 358 -20.38 -10.02 5.14
C GLU A 358 -21.18 -10.15 3.83
N LEU A 359 -21.70 -9.04 3.32
CA LEU A 359 -22.36 -9.03 2.00
C LEU A 359 -21.41 -9.45 0.87
N GLY A 360 -20.16 -8.99 0.90
CA GLY A 360 -19.15 -9.38 -0.08
C GLY A 360 -18.89 -10.89 -0.07
N GLN A 361 -18.80 -11.49 1.12
CA GLN A 361 -18.64 -12.93 1.29
C GLN A 361 -19.86 -13.70 0.79
N ILE A 362 -21.08 -13.32 1.21
CA ILE A 362 -22.33 -13.96 0.74
C ILE A 362 -22.46 -13.90 -0.79
N VAL A 363 -22.16 -12.73 -1.39
CA VAL A 363 -22.20 -12.58 -2.85
C VAL A 363 -21.10 -13.39 -3.50
N ASN A 364 -19.89 -13.43 -2.93
CA ASN A 364 -18.79 -14.24 -3.43
C ASN A 364 -19.14 -15.74 -3.45
N ASP A 365 -19.70 -16.26 -2.36
CA ASP A 365 -20.01 -17.67 -2.19
C ASP A 365 -21.09 -18.09 -3.19
N LEU A 366 -22.17 -17.30 -3.28
CA LEU A 366 -23.24 -17.52 -4.25
C LEU A 366 -22.72 -17.44 -5.70
N MET A 367 -21.87 -16.45 -6.01
CA MET A 367 -21.32 -16.35 -7.35
C MET A 367 -20.41 -17.54 -7.67
N THR A 368 -19.62 -18.02 -6.70
CA THR A 368 -18.69 -19.14 -6.88
C THR A 368 -19.43 -20.47 -7.03
N GLU A 369 -20.52 -20.67 -6.27
CA GLU A 369 -21.35 -21.87 -6.33
C GLU A 369 -22.14 -21.96 -7.64
N TYR A 370 -22.80 -20.88 -8.05
CA TYR A 370 -23.74 -20.90 -9.18
C TYR A 370 -23.16 -20.46 -10.52
N PHE A 371 -21.98 -19.82 -10.53
CA PHE A 371 -21.30 -19.36 -11.74
C PHE A 371 -19.80 -19.71 -11.72
N PRO A 372 -19.43 -20.98 -11.52
CA PRO A 372 -18.05 -21.40 -11.24
C PRO A 372 -17.08 -20.97 -12.34
N ASP A 373 -17.41 -21.20 -13.62
CA ASP A 373 -16.55 -20.82 -14.75
C ASP A 373 -16.34 -19.30 -14.84
N ILE A 374 -17.34 -18.50 -14.48
CA ILE A 374 -17.26 -17.04 -14.55
C ILE A 374 -16.43 -16.48 -13.39
N MET A 375 -16.41 -17.19 -12.28
CA MET A 375 -15.61 -16.87 -11.08
C MET A 375 -14.20 -17.46 -11.13
N ASP A 376 -13.86 -18.20 -12.18
CA ASP A 376 -12.52 -18.70 -12.41
C ASP A 376 -11.57 -17.58 -12.88
N TYR A 377 -10.36 -17.59 -12.33
CA TYR A 377 -9.35 -16.59 -12.63
C TYR A 377 -8.83 -16.72 -14.05
N GLN A 378 -8.59 -17.95 -14.51
CA GLN A 378 -8.09 -18.22 -15.85
C GLN A 378 -9.12 -17.84 -16.90
N PHE A 379 -10.40 -18.22 -16.70
CA PHE A 379 -11.48 -17.80 -17.59
C PHE A 379 -11.56 -16.28 -17.74
N THR A 380 -11.41 -15.55 -16.63
CA THR A 380 -11.45 -14.09 -16.65
C THR A 380 -10.27 -13.50 -17.40
N ALA A 381 -9.07 -14.03 -17.21
CA ALA A 381 -7.86 -13.63 -17.95
C ALA A 381 -7.97 -13.96 -19.44
N ASP A 382 -8.37 -15.18 -19.78
CA ASP A 382 -8.58 -15.66 -21.16
C ASP A 382 -9.61 -14.81 -21.90
N MET A 383 -10.67 -14.39 -21.22
CA MET A 383 -11.67 -13.51 -21.81
C MET A 383 -11.07 -12.15 -22.19
N GLU A 384 -10.14 -11.61 -21.39
CA GLU A 384 -9.46 -10.38 -21.76
C GLU A 384 -8.53 -10.58 -22.98
N GLU A 385 -7.80 -11.70 -23.05
CA GLU A 385 -6.97 -12.04 -24.23
C GLU A 385 -7.82 -12.23 -25.51
N LYS A 386 -9.02 -12.80 -25.38
CA LYS A 386 -9.98 -12.91 -26.47
C LYS A 386 -10.47 -11.54 -26.93
N LEU A 387 -10.69 -10.60 -26.01
CA LEU A 387 -11.06 -9.22 -26.35
C LEU A 387 -9.91 -8.49 -27.05
N ASP A 388 -8.66 -8.72 -26.65
CA ASP A 388 -7.48 -8.20 -27.35
C ASP A 388 -7.40 -8.78 -28.77
N SER A 389 -7.67 -10.08 -28.91
CA SER A 389 -7.70 -10.75 -30.22
C SER A 389 -8.81 -10.20 -31.14
N VAL A 390 -9.90 -9.66 -30.58
CA VAL A 390 -10.93 -8.94 -31.34
C VAL A 390 -10.41 -7.58 -31.81
N GLU A 391 -9.74 -6.84 -30.93
CA GLU A 391 -9.13 -5.54 -31.25
C GLU A 391 -8.12 -5.67 -32.39
N GLU A 392 -7.33 -6.74 -32.39
CA GLU A 392 -6.35 -7.06 -33.44
C GLU A 392 -6.97 -7.67 -34.71
N GLY A 393 -8.27 -7.92 -34.73
CA GLY A 393 -8.98 -8.53 -35.87
C GLY A 393 -8.70 -10.03 -36.07
N LYS A 394 -8.15 -10.72 -35.07
CA LYS A 394 -7.86 -12.17 -35.10
C LYS A 394 -9.10 -13.03 -34.83
N ILE A 395 -10.07 -12.51 -34.06
CA ILE A 395 -11.32 -13.21 -33.71
C ILE A 395 -12.53 -12.30 -33.97
N GLU A 396 -13.62 -12.86 -34.49
CA GLU A 396 -14.89 -12.15 -34.64
C GLU A 396 -15.60 -12.00 -33.29
N TRP A 397 -15.92 -10.76 -32.90
CA TRP A 397 -16.55 -10.45 -31.61
C TRP A 397 -17.88 -11.18 -31.37
N ARG A 398 -18.69 -11.42 -32.42
CA ARG A 398 -19.97 -12.14 -32.32
C ARG A 398 -19.81 -13.58 -31.89
N LYS A 399 -18.71 -14.22 -32.30
CA LYS A 399 -18.39 -15.59 -31.90
C LYS A 399 -18.16 -15.65 -30.40
N ILE A 400 -17.33 -14.75 -29.85
CA ILE A 400 -17.07 -14.68 -28.41
C ILE A 400 -18.35 -14.45 -27.61
N LEU A 401 -19.24 -13.56 -28.07
CA LEU A 401 -20.53 -13.34 -27.41
C LEU A 401 -21.42 -14.58 -27.42
N THR A 402 -21.46 -15.30 -28.54
CA THR A 402 -22.24 -16.54 -28.65
C THR A 402 -21.70 -17.63 -27.74
N ASP A 403 -20.37 -17.82 -27.76
CA ASP A 403 -19.65 -18.81 -26.95
C ASP A 403 -19.78 -18.51 -25.44
N PHE A 404 -19.86 -17.23 -25.06
CA PHE A 404 -20.10 -16.81 -23.68
C PHE A 404 -21.57 -16.98 -23.26
N TYR A 405 -22.51 -16.53 -24.09
CA TYR A 405 -23.90 -16.38 -23.68
C TYR A 405 -24.61 -17.71 -23.48
N GLY A 406 -24.34 -18.72 -24.32
CA GLY A 406 -24.98 -20.04 -24.21
C GLY A 406 -24.78 -20.71 -22.84
N PRO A 407 -23.53 -20.91 -22.38
CA PRO A 407 -23.26 -21.42 -21.04
C PRO A 407 -23.78 -20.49 -19.94
N PHE A 408 -23.60 -19.18 -20.09
CA PHE A 408 -24.07 -18.19 -19.11
C PHE A 408 -25.59 -18.24 -18.88
N SER A 409 -26.40 -18.40 -19.94
CA SER A 409 -27.86 -18.46 -19.79
C SER A 409 -28.30 -19.68 -19.00
N ASN A 410 -27.62 -20.82 -19.18
CA ASN A 410 -27.90 -22.03 -18.42
C ASN A 410 -27.56 -21.85 -16.93
N TYR A 411 -26.40 -21.25 -16.62
CA TYR A 411 -26.06 -20.88 -15.24
C TYR A 411 -27.09 -19.95 -14.63
N LEU A 412 -27.54 -18.94 -15.39
CA LEU A 412 -28.50 -17.96 -14.91
C LEU A 412 -29.87 -18.58 -14.62
N GLU A 413 -30.35 -19.49 -15.48
CA GLU A 413 -31.61 -20.20 -15.28
C GLU A 413 -31.56 -21.12 -14.06
N HIS A 414 -30.48 -21.92 -13.93
CA HIS A 414 -30.27 -22.78 -12.78
C HIS A 414 -30.18 -21.98 -11.47
N ALA A 415 -29.42 -20.89 -11.47
CA ALA A 415 -29.29 -19.98 -10.33
C ALA A 415 -30.65 -19.35 -9.95
N ASP A 416 -31.49 -19.01 -10.93
CA ASP A 416 -32.80 -18.43 -10.62
C ASP A 416 -33.76 -19.42 -9.96
N GLN A 417 -33.71 -20.69 -10.36
CA GLN A 417 -34.55 -21.73 -9.81
C GLN A 417 -34.07 -22.21 -8.44
N SER A 418 -32.75 -22.32 -8.26
CA SER A 418 -32.14 -23.01 -7.11
C SER A 418 -31.83 -22.08 -5.94
N ILE A 419 -31.51 -20.81 -6.20
CA ILE A 419 -31.17 -19.86 -5.13
C ILE A 419 -32.44 -19.47 -4.39
N GLU A 420 -32.53 -19.80 -3.11
CA GLU A 420 -33.58 -19.27 -2.24
C GLU A 420 -33.34 -17.79 -1.90
N LYS A 421 -34.38 -17.07 -1.46
CA LYS A 421 -34.21 -15.67 -1.06
C LYS A 421 -33.40 -15.64 0.25
N ILE A 422 -32.17 -15.13 0.16
CA ILE A 422 -31.28 -14.93 1.30
C ILE A 422 -31.64 -13.60 1.96
N GLU A 423 -32.10 -13.64 3.20
CA GLU A 423 -32.27 -12.44 4.01
C GLU A 423 -30.96 -12.09 4.70
N VAL A 424 -30.23 -11.14 4.12
CA VAL A 424 -29.10 -10.51 4.79
C VAL A 424 -29.68 -9.61 5.87
N GLN A 425 -29.51 -10.00 7.13
CA GLN A 425 -29.95 -9.19 8.25
C GLN A 425 -29.14 -7.89 8.28
N ASP A 426 -29.82 -6.77 8.48
CA ASP A 426 -29.10 -5.52 8.67
C ASP A 426 -28.42 -5.55 10.05
N GLU A 427 -27.17 -5.12 10.13
CA GLU A 427 -26.41 -5.04 11.37
C GLU A 427 -27.15 -4.14 12.38
N VAL A 428 -27.55 -4.70 13.52
CA VAL A 428 -28.28 -3.97 14.56
C VAL A 428 -27.31 -3.10 15.35
N SER A 429 -27.62 -1.82 15.46
CA SER A 429 -26.87 -0.88 16.29
C SER A 429 -27.51 -0.73 17.67
N ASP A 430 -26.73 -0.28 18.66
CA ASP A 430 -27.24 0.09 19.99
C ASP A 430 -28.05 1.41 20.00
N VAL A 431 -28.18 2.07 18.85
CA VAL A 431 -28.88 3.36 18.75
C VAL A 431 -30.39 3.13 18.67
N ILE A 432 -31.12 3.57 19.68
CA ILE A 432 -32.58 3.47 19.72
C ILE A 432 -33.23 4.51 18.79
N CYS A 433 -34.22 4.06 18.00
CA CYS A 433 -34.99 4.92 17.12
C CYS A 433 -35.90 5.86 17.93
N GLU A 434 -35.64 7.16 17.87
CA GLU A 434 -36.40 8.20 18.60
C GLU A 434 -37.90 8.27 18.27
N LYS A 435 -38.34 7.65 17.15
CA LYS A 435 -39.75 7.67 16.72
C LYS A 435 -40.56 6.45 17.15
N CYS A 436 -39.91 5.31 17.39
CA CYS A 436 -40.63 4.05 17.65
C CYS A 436 -39.99 3.14 18.70
N GLY A 437 -38.81 3.49 19.23
CA GLY A 437 -38.15 2.74 20.30
C GLY A 437 -37.40 1.48 19.86
N SER A 438 -37.44 1.08 18.60
CA SER A 438 -36.65 -0.07 18.10
C SER A 438 -35.18 0.29 17.90
N ASN A 439 -34.27 -0.67 18.13
CA ASN A 439 -32.86 -0.51 17.77
C ASN A 439 -32.72 -0.25 16.26
N MET A 440 -32.02 0.83 15.91
CA MET A 440 -31.74 1.17 14.52
C MET A 440 -30.77 0.16 13.92
N VAL A 441 -30.84 -0.02 12.61
CA VAL A 441 -29.96 -0.91 11.86
C VAL A 441 -29.07 -0.12 10.90
N ILE A 442 -27.88 -0.64 10.63
CA ILE A 442 -26.90 -0.02 9.73
C ILE A 442 -27.24 -0.40 8.28
N LYS A 443 -27.52 0.61 7.46
CA LYS A 443 -27.79 0.47 6.02
C LYS A 443 -26.73 1.18 5.19
N MET A 444 -26.50 0.67 3.99
CA MET A 444 -25.62 1.31 3.00
C MET A 444 -26.43 2.18 2.05
N GLY A 445 -26.08 3.47 1.95
CA GLY A 445 -26.70 4.41 1.03
C GLY A 445 -25.68 5.03 0.07
N ARG A 446 -26.14 5.95 -0.79
CA ARG A 446 -25.28 6.65 -1.77
C ARG A 446 -24.10 7.42 -1.14
N TYR A 447 -24.17 7.75 0.14
CA TYR A 447 -23.16 8.52 0.87
C TYR A 447 -22.40 7.68 1.91
N GLY A 448 -22.56 6.36 1.89
CA GLY A 448 -21.96 5.43 2.85
C GLY A 448 -22.98 4.85 3.84
N LYS A 449 -22.47 4.23 4.91
CA LYS A 449 -23.27 3.63 5.98
C LYS A 449 -24.07 4.71 6.74
N PHE A 450 -25.31 4.41 7.09
CA PHE A 450 -26.20 5.27 7.87
C PHE A 450 -27.14 4.39 8.72
N LEU A 451 -27.66 4.93 9.81
CA LEU A 451 -28.66 4.25 10.64
C LEU A 451 -30.05 4.44 10.02
N ALA A 452 -30.81 3.36 9.93
CA ALA A 452 -32.21 3.37 9.53
C ALA A 452 -33.05 2.62 10.55
N CYS A 453 -34.29 3.06 10.77
CA CYS A 453 -35.22 2.29 11.56
C CYS A 453 -35.55 0.96 10.84
N PRO A 454 -35.54 -0.20 11.54
CA PRO A 454 -35.91 -1.48 10.94
C PRO A 454 -37.38 -1.52 10.49
N ASN A 455 -38.28 -0.81 11.19
CA ASN A 455 -39.72 -0.76 10.91
C ASN A 455 -40.13 0.06 9.67
N PHE A 456 -39.27 0.18 8.66
CA PHE A 456 -39.65 0.82 7.39
C PHE A 456 -40.63 -0.07 6.62
N PRO A 457 -41.73 0.45 6.04
CA PRO A 457 -42.03 1.86 5.75
C PRO A 457 -42.76 2.64 6.84
N ASP A 458 -43.21 1.98 7.91
CA ASP A 458 -44.04 2.58 8.97
C ASP A 458 -43.26 3.61 9.80
N CYS A 459 -41.96 3.38 10.01
CA CYS A 459 -41.05 4.33 10.61
C CYS A 459 -39.90 4.66 9.65
N ARG A 460 -39.95 5.86 9.05
CA ARG A 460 -38.95 6.35 8.08
C ARG A 460 -37.78 7.08 8.72
N ASN A 461 -37.51 6.84 10.00
CA ASN A 461 -36.43 7.52 10.70
C ASN A 461 -35.07 7.04 10.19
N THR A 462 -34.19 7.96 9.83
CA THR A 462 -32.81 7.68 9.44
C THR A 462 -31.88 8.69 10.10
N ARG A 463 -30.66 8.24 10.45
CA ARG A 463 -29.63 9.09 11.06
C ARG A 463 -28.29 8.80 10.40
N PRO A 464 -27.42 9.81 10.22
CA PRO A 464 -26.03 9.54 9.88
C PRO A 464 -25.36 8.77 11.02
N ILE A 465 -24.52 7.78 10.70
CA ILE A 465 -23.59 7.23 11.70
C ILE A 465 -22.52 8.29 11.91
N VAL A 466 -22.47 8.82 13.12
CA VAL A 466 -21.48 9.80 13.55
C VAL A 466 -20.55 9.13 14.54
N GLU A 467 -19.26 9.12 14.22
CA GLU A 467 -18.22 8.63 15.12
C GLU A 467 -18.03 9.71 16.19
N GLU A 468 -18.37 9.40 17.44
CA GLU A 468 -18.11 10.30 18.57
C GLU A 468 -16.64 10.19 18.96
N VAL A 469 -16.02 11.33 19.25
CA VAL A 469 -14.70 11.35 19.88
C VAL A 469 -14.89 11.54 21.38
N ASP A 470 -14.03 10.90 22.17
CA ASP A 470 -14.02 10.95 23.63
C ASP A 470 -13.47 12.32 24.13
N VAL A 471 -14.07 13.41 23.65
CA VAL A 471 -13.76 14.80 24.04
C VAL A 471 -15.03 15.64 23.95
N SER A 472 -15.33 16.37 25.01
CA SER A 472 -16.47 17.29 25.07
C SER A 472 -16.20 18.61 24.34
N CYS A 473 -17.24 19.17 23.73
CA CYS A 473 -17.21 20.44 23.02
C CYS A 473 -16.70 21.57 23.93
N PRO A 474 -15.63 22.29 23.58
CA PRO A 474 -15.12 23.39 24.39
C PRO A 474 -16.10 24.56 24.58
N LYS A 475 -17.11 24.70 23.70
CA LYS A 475 -18.10 25.77 23.77
C LYS A 475 -19.34 25.42 24.61
N CYS A 476 -19.85 24.18 24.51
CA CYS A 476 -21.13 23.80 25.11
C CYS A 476 -21.11 22.47 25.87
N SER A 477 -19.96 21.82 25.98
CA SER A 477 -19.74 20.55 26.68
C SER A 477 -20.48 19.33 26.13
N ALA A 478 -21.22 19.47 25.02
CA ALA A 478 -21.85 18.36 24.30
C ALA A 478 -20.81 17.49 23.59
N SER A 479 -21.19 16.28 23.12
CA SER A 479 -20.25 15.41 22.39
C SER A 479 -19.75 16.07 21.11
N ILE A 480 -18.53 15.70 20.72
CA ILE A 480 -17.93 16.08 19.45
C ILE A 480 -18.00 14.88 18.51
N VAL A 481 -18.44 15.12 17.28
CA VAL A 481 -18.61 14.08 16.27
C VAL A 481 -17.66 14.31 15.09
N VAL A 482 -17.17 13.22 14.52
CA VAL A 482 -16.40 13.22 13.28
C VAL A 482 -17.36 13.43 12.11
N ARG A 483 -17.09 14.46 11.30
CA ARG A 483 -17.82 14.79 10.08
C ARG A 483 -16.86 14.83 8.89
N LYS A 484 -17.39 14.69 7.68
CA LYS A 484 -16.63 14.83 6.42
C LYS A 484 -17.12 16.06 5.68
N SER A 485 -16.19 16.91 5.26
CA SER A 485 -16.51 18.07 4.40
C SER A 485 -16.98 17.62 3.01
N LYS A 486 -17.53 18.54 2.19
CA LYS A 486 -17.88 18.26 0.78
C LYS A 486 -16.70 17.70 -0.03
N ARG A 487 -15.46 17.97 0.39
CA ARG A 487 -14.21 17.47 -0.23
C ARG A 487 -13.66 16.21 0.46
N GLY A 488 -14.41 15.60 1.37
CA GLY A 488 -14.06 14.36 2.06
C GLY A 488 -13.07 14.50 3.23
N ARG A 489 -12.54 15.70 3.52
CA ARG A 489 -11.66 15.93 4.66
C ARG A 489 -12.44 15.75 5.98
N LYS A 490 -11.92 14.92 6.90
CA LYS A 490 -12.44 14.76 8.27
C LYS A 490 -12.29 16.07 9.04
N PHE A 491 -13.29 16.39 9.85
CA PHE A 491 -13.28 17.48 10.83
C PHE A 491 -14.15 17.08 12.02
N TYR A 492 -13.94 17.75 13.15
CA TYR A 492 -14.60 17.48 14.41
C TYR A 492 -15.56 18.62 14.71
N GLY A 493 -16.86 18.34 14.74
CA GLY A 493 -17.90 19.33 14.98
C GLY A 493 -18.71 19.00 16.23
N CYS A 494 -19.30 20.00 16.87
CA CYS A 494 -20.25 19.73 17.94
C CYS A 494 -21.47 18.95 17.41
N GLU A 495 -21.98 18.00 18.20
CA GLU A 495 -23.22 17.28 17.87
C GLU A 495 -24.42 18.23 17.74
N LYS A 496 -24.49 19.27 18.59
CA LYS A 496 -25.55 20.28 18.66
C LYS A 496 -25.41 21.35 17.58
N TYR A 497 -24.90 21.03 16.40
CA TYR A 497 -24.90 21.97 15.27
C TYR A 497 -26.30 21.94 14.63
N PRO A 498 -26.95 23.10 14.36
CA PRO A 498 -26.38 24.44 14.26
C PRO A 498 -26.40 25.30 15.54
N GLU A 499 -26.94 24.81 16.65
CA GLU A 499 -27.03 25.55 17.92
C GLU A 499 -25.64 25.88 18.51
N CYS A 500 -24.64 25.03 18.25
CA CYS A 500 -23.24 25.22 18.53
C CYS A 500 -22.42 25.11 17.25
N ASP A 501 -21.73 26.20 16.90
CA ASP A 501 -20.90 26.36 15.70
C ASP A 501 -19.45 25.86 15.88
N PHE A 502 -19.15 25.12 16.96
CA PHE A 502 -17.80 24.63 17.19
C PHE A 502 -17.38 23.63 16.10
N VAL A 503 -16.25 23.93 15.47
CA VAL A 503 -15.60 23.10 14.46
C VAL A 503 -14.08 23.14 14.67
N SER A 504 -13.45 21.97 14.62
CA SER A 504 -12.00 21.81 14.60
C SER A 504 -11.56 20.92 13.44
N TRP A 505 -10.44 21.23 12.80
CA TRP A 505 -9.85 20.39 11.76
C TRP A 505 -8.90 19.32 12.32
N ASP A 506 -8.40 19.55 13.51
CA ASP A 506 -7.49 18.68 14.24
C ASP A 506 -8.25 18.09 15.45
N LEU A 507 -7.88 16.87 15.89
CA LEU A 507 -8.60 16.17 16.95
C LEU A 507 -8.47 16.96 18.27
N PRO A 508 -9.56 17.47 18.86
CA PRO A 508 -9.50 18.07 20.19
C PRO A 508 -9.01 17.05 21.21
N VAL A 509 -8.38 17.49 22.29
CA VAL A 509 -8.01 16.62 23.42
C VAL A 509 -8.75 17.03 24.68
N LYS A 510 -8.88 16.11 25.65
CA LYS A 510 -9.59 16.36 26.92
C LYS A 510 -8.95 17.47 27.76
N GLU A 511 -7.62 17.54 27.74
CA GLU A 511 -6.87 18.47 28.57
C GLU A 511 -6.93 19.91 28.02
N LYS A 512 -7.10 20.87 28.93
CA LYS A 512 -6.95 22.29 28.63
C LYS A 512 -5.49 22.70 28.73
N CYS A 513 -5.12 23.73 27.99
CA CYS A 513 -3.78 24.28 28.04
C CYS A 513 -3.44 24.76 29.46
N PRO A 514 -2.31 24.34 30.06
CA PRO A 514 -1.94 24.76 31.39
C PRO A 514 -1.65 26.27 31.48
N ASP A 515 -1.19 26.89 30.39
CA ASP A 515 -0.78 28.30 30.39
C ASP A 515 -1.96 29.27 30.23
N CYS A 516 -2.99 28.90 29.47
CA CYS A 516 -4.08 29.83 29.13
C CYS A 516 -5.48 29.22 29.19
N SER A 517 -5.61 27.98 29.65
CA SER A 517 -6.89 27.25 29.78
C SER A 517 -7.70 27.07 28.48
N SER A 518 -7.14 27.45 27.33
CA SER A 518 -7.76 27.21 26.02
C SER A 518 -7.73 25.71 25.69
N PHE A 519 -8.66 25.26 24.85
CA PHE A 519 -8.66 23.87 24.40
C PHE A 519 -7.45 23.58 23.52
N MET A 520 -7.00 22.33 23.53
CA MET A 520 -5.84 21.88 22.76
C MET A 520 -6.26 20.87 21.68
N VAL A 521 -5.38 20.67 20.70
CA VAL A 521 -5.59 19.72 19.60
C VAL A 521 -4.37 18.84 19.38
N GLN A 522 -4.60 17.60 18.98
CA GLN A 522 -3.57 16.65 18.57
C GLN A 522 -3.15 16.91 17.12
N LYS A 523 -1.83 16.99 16.90
CA LYS A 523 -1.20 17.15 15.59
C LYS A 523 -0.16 16.05 15.39
N SER A 524 -0.41 15.19 14.41
CA SER A 524 0.56 14.19 13.97
C SER A 524 1.58 14.84 13.03
N SER A 525 2.87 14.69 13.34
CA SER A 525 3.96 15.04 12.43
C SER A 525 4.11 13.98 11.32
N ARG A 526 4.82 14.34 10.25
CA ARG A 526 5.24 13.40 9.19
C ARG A 526 6.30 12.38 9.65
N THR A 527 6.89 12.57 10.83
CA THR A 527 8.02 11.79 11.37
C THR A 527 7.66 11.05 12.66
N ALA A 528 6.44 10.50 12.73
CA ALA A 528 5.92 9.66 13.83
C ALA A 528 5.69 10.32 15.20
N SER A 529 6.22 11.52 15.50
CA SER A 529 5.85 12.20 16.75
C SER A 529 4.45 12.81 16.70
N THR A 530 3.62 12.45 17.67
CA THR A 530 2.32 13.08 17.92
C THR A 530 2.51 14.21 18.92
N THR A 531 2.02 15.40 18.60
CA THR A 531 2.09 16.57 19.49
C THR A 531 0.70 17.03 19.91
N VAL A 532 0.56 17.56 21.12
CA VAL A 532 -0.63 18.31 21.56
C VAL A 532 -0.28 19.78 21.59
N LYS A 533 -1.07 20.61 20.91
CA LYS A 533 -0.80 22.04 20.77
C LYS A 533 -2.00 22.86 21.23
N CYS A 534 -1.73 23.96 21.93
CA CYS A 534 -2.75 24.95 22.29
C CYS A 534 -3.32 25.66 21.05
N THR A 535 -4.63 25.88 21.03
CA THR A 535 -5.30 26.56 19.92
C THR A 535 -5.28 28.09 20.02
N ASN A 536 -5.01 28.65 21.20
CA ASN A 536 -4.80 30.08 21.36
C ASN A 536 -3.49 30.48 20.66
N LYS A 537 -3.59 31.37 19.66
CA LYS A 537 -2.44 31.81 18.85
C LYS A 537 -1.39 32.58 19.66
N GLU A 538 -1.80 33.20 20.77
CA GLU A 538 -0.92 33.92 21.69
C GLU A 538 -0.22 32.97 22.67
N CYS A 539 -0.71 31.72 22.77
CA CYS A 539 -0.13 30.69 23.62
C CYS A 539 0.73 29.73 22.79
N GLY A 540 2.03 29.67 23.11
CA GLY A 540 3.00 28.80 22.44
C GLY A 540 2.99 27.33 22.88
N TYR A 541 2.16 26.97 23.87
CA TYR A 541 2.22 25.67 24.54
C TYR A 541 2.07 24.49 23.57
N THR A 542 3.04 23.58 23.61
CA THR A 542 3.08 22.32 22.86
C THR A 542 3.73 21.24 23.71
N ARG A 543 3.22 20.02 23.68
CA ARG A 543 3.85 18.82 24.28
C ARG A 543 3.89 17.66 23.30
N GLU A 544 4.86 16.77 23.44
CA GLU A 544 4.91 15.50 22.70
C GLU A 544 4.14 14.41 23.44
N ILE A 545 3.53 13.49 22.68
CA ILE A 545 2.95 12.24 23.18
C ILE A 545 3.84 11.12 22.66
N GLU A 546 4.45 10.35 23.57
CA GLU A 546 5.04 9.06 23.26
C GLU A 546 3.91 8.04 23.12
N GLU A 547 3.89 7.28 22.02
CA GLU A 547 2.94 6.18 21.85
C GLU A 547 3.23 5.14 22.92
N VAL A 548 2.31 4.96 23.86
CA VAL A 548 2.28 3.79 24.73
C VAL A 548 1.63 2.70 23.91
N ASP A 549 2.37 1.64 23.61
CA ASP A 549 1.86 0.44 22.94
C ASP A 549 0.56 -0.01 23.64
N ALA A 550 -0.55 0.02 22.90
CA ALA A 550 -1.82 -0.52 23.37
C ALA A 550 -1.80 -2.04 23.15
N GLU A 551 -1.89 -2.79 24.26
CA GLU A 551 -2.00 -4.26 24.32
C GLU A 551 -3.14 -4.84 23.47
#